data_AF-R7S0I5-F1
#
_entry.id   AF-R7S0I5-F1
#
_cell.length_a   1.000
_cell.length_b   1.000
_cell.length_c   1.000
_cell.angle_alpha   90.00
_cell.angle_beta   90.00
_cell.angle_gamma   90.00
#
_symmetry.space_group_name_H-M   'P 1'
#
loop_
_entity.id
_entity.type
_entity.pdbx_description
1 polymer ?
#
loop_
_entity_poly.entity_id
_entity_poly.type
_entity_poly.pdbx_seq_one_letter_code
_entity_poly.pdbx_strand_id
1 'polypeptide(L)'
;GGPRLLYALNKSHGLASVTTINRHNKIPQLLPSIASPSAEDASTNITSFFNPEIKPPPSIPHGETLPGNVVIVDRVAINEKCQYCSRRNCILGLCREHADAVDLQVNSLESVEAVQKALDLPKDSPGHVCYGKDATVLAIAPYTRADHYTPVPIIVSPSCKSEKGDMLAKWLKIVVAAWQRHKYGECLNGPLWAIATDGESTFRLAKFLLYMTEQVAPDSDLGKILHPLLGLNCWTGEHGLVGTCDPKHIIKR
;
A
#
# COMPACT_ATOMS: atom_id res chain seq x y z
N GLY A 1 20.04 -2.92 -18.99
CA GLY A 1 19.30 -1.68 -18.68
C GLY A 1 19.73 -1.10 -17.34
N GLY A 2 19.21 0.06 -16.95
CA GLY A 2 19.45 0.66 -15.62
C GLY A 2 20.60 1.68 -15.55
N PRO A 3 21.04 2.07 -14.33
CA PRO A 3 21.96 3.20 -14.13
C PRO A 3 23.29 3.08 -14.88
N ARG A 4 23.85 1.86 -14.98
CA ARG A 4 25.11 1.62 -15.71
C ARG A 4 24.96 1.83 -17.22
N LEU A 5 23.82 1.43 -17.80
CA LEU A 5 23.53 1.67 -19.21
C LEU A 5 23.33 3.17 -19.48
N LEU A 6 22.56 3.85 -18.62
CA LEU A 6 22.37 5.30 -18.72
C LEU A 6 23.70 6.04 -18.62
N TYR A 7 24.60 5.63 -17.71
CA TYR A 7 25.95 6.17 -17.62
C TYR A 7 26.73 5.96 -18.93
N ALA A 8 26.74 4.74 -19.47
CA ALA A 8 27.43 4.44 -20.73
C ALA A 8 26.88 5.29 -21.89
N LEU A 9 25.56 5.40 -22.04
CA LEU A 9 24.92 6.19 -23.10
C LEU A 9 25.12 7.70 -22.91
N ASN A 10 25.16 8.20 -21.67
CA ASN A 10 25.57 9.58 -21.38
C ASN A 10 26.99 9.85 -21.89
N LYS A 11 27.92 8.91 -21.67
CA LYS A 11 29.32 9.05 -22.11
C LYS A 11 29.52 8.84 -23.61
N SER A 12 28.84 7.89 -24.22
CA SER A 12 29.02 7.55 -25.64
C SER A 12 28.17 8.41 -26.58
N HIS A 13 26.96 8.79 -26.18
CA HIS A 13 26.00 9.49 -27.05
C HIS A 13 25.53 10.83 -26.49
N GLY A 14 26.09 11.31 -25.38
CA GLY A 14 25.73 12.61 -24.80
C GLY A 14 24.31 12.68 -24.22
N LEU A 15 23.66 11.54 -23.95
CA LEU A 15 22.33 11.52 -23.31
C LEU A 15 22.37 12.18 -21.92
N ALA A 16 21.21 12.59 -21.40
CA ALA A 16 21.13 13.22 -20.09
C ALA A 16 21.67 12.32 -18.97
N SER A 17 22.44 12.92 -18.04
CA SER A 17 22.94 12.22 -16.86
C SER A 17 21.80 11.94 -15.85
N VAL A 18 22.00 10.99 -14.93
CA VAL A 18 21.06 10.73 -13.83
C VAL A 18 20.76 12.01 -13.04
N THR A 19 21.78 12.82 -12.74
CA THR A 19 21.63 14.09 -12.02
C THR A 19 20.79 15.08 -12.82
N THR A 20 21.00 15.16 -14.13
CA THR A 20 20.18 16.00 -15.02
C THR A 20 18.74 15.53 -15.04
N ILE A 21 18.50 14.23 -15.14
CA ILE A 21 17.15 13.65 -15.12
C ILE A 21 16.47 13.95 -13.79
N ASN A 22 17.11 13.68 -12.66
CA ASN A 22 16.55 13.93 -11.32
C ASN A 22 16.25 15.42 -11.08
N ARG A 23 17.02 16.33 -11.69
CA ARG A 23 16.81 17.78 -11.55
C ARG A 23 15.65 18.31 -12.39
N HIS A 24 15.41 17.74 -13.57
CA HIS A 24 14.41 18.27 -14.51
C HIS A 24 13.15 17.40 -14.62
N ASN A 25 13.17 16.17 -14.13
CA ASN A 25 12.01 15.29 -14.11
C ASN A 25 11.60 15.01 -12.67
N LYS A 26 10.29 15.16 -12.41
CA LYS A 26 9.69 14.73 -11.14
C LYS A 26 9.61 13.21 -11.13
N ILE A 27 10.54 12.56 -10.44
CA ILE A 27 10.49 11.11 -10.24
C ILE A 27 9.63 10.83 -9.01
N PRO A 28 8.49 10.13 -9.15
CA PRO A 28 7.66 9.81 -8.01
C PRO A 28 8.42 8.92 -7.04
N GLN A 29 8.27 9.19 -5.75
CA GLN A 29 8.94 8.46 -4.68
C GLN A 29 7.92 7.94 -3.69
N LEU A 30 8.11 6.69 -3.29
CA LEU A 30 7.37 6.04 -2.23
C LEU A 30 7.98 6.39 -0.89
N LEU A 31 7.15 6.87 0.04
CA LEU A 31 7.53 7.05 1.42
C LEU A 31 6.97 5.88 2.25
N PRO A 32 7.84 5.07 2.89
CA PRO A 32 7.39 4.04 3.81
C PRO A 32 6.68 4.64 5.02
N SER A 33 5.73 3.89 5.57
CA SER A 33 5.12 4.21 6.87
C SER A 33 6.18 4.12 7.96
N ILE A 34 6.20 5.12 8.84
CA ILE A 34 7.11 5.17 9.99
C ILE A 34 6.63 4.17 11.07
N ALA A 35 5.32 4.10 11.27
CA ALA A 35 4.65 3.23 12.21
C ALA A 35 3.44 2.56 11.52
N SER A 36 2.33 2.40 12.24
CA SER A 36 1.07 1.92 11.65
C SER A 36 0.61 2.82 10.49
N PRO A 37 0.24 2.26 9.32
CA PRO A 37 -0.15 3.06 8.16
C PRO A 37 -1.27 4.06 8.47
N SER A 38 -1.04 5.32 8.13
CA SER A 38 -2.01 6.40 8.33
C SER A 38 -2.66 6.85 7.01
N ALA A 39 -3.73 7.65 7.10
CA ALA A 39 -4.33 8.29 5.94
C ALA A 39 -3.35 9.26 5.26
N GLU A 40 -2.44 9.88 6.02
CA GLU A 40 -1.41 10.78 5.51
C GLU A 40 -0.34 10.04 4.72
N ASP A 41 0.08 8.86 5.19
CA ASP A 41 1.00 7.99 4.45
C ASP A 41 0.42 7.64 3.08
N ALA A 42 -0.84 7.16 3.06
CA ALA A 42 -1.54 6.85 1.83
C ALA A 42 -1.68 8.09 0.93
N SER A 43 -2.16 9.22 1.48
CA SER A 43 -2.40 10.44 0.70
C SER A 43 -1.12 11.02 0.10
N THR A 44 -0.01 10.98 0.83
CA THR A 44 1.29 11.44 0.34
C THR A 44 1.76 10.60 -0.84
N ASN A 45 1.63 9.27 -0.74
CA ASN A 45 2.03 8.38 -1.82
C ASN A 45 1.05 8.43 -3.00
N ILE A 46 -0.25 8.56 -2.77
CA ILE A 46 -1.24 8.80 -3.84
C ILE A 46 -0.90 10.11 -4.57
N THR A 47 -0.57 11.19 -3.85
CA THR A 47 -0.11 12.44 -4.46
C THR A 47 1.17 12.25 -5.29
N SER A 48 2.13 11.48 -4.77
CA SER A 48 3.40 11.22 -5.45
C SER A 48 3.20 10.49 -6.78
N PHE A 49 2.38 9.43 -6.80
CA PHE A 49 2.29 8.53 -7.95
C PHE A 49 1.07 8.74 -8.87
N PHE A 50 -0.05 9.23 -8.36
CA PHE A 50 -1.29 9.39 -9.12
C PHE A 50 -1.60 10.84 -9.51
N ASN A 51 -0.68 11.77 -9.26
CA ASN A 51 -0.78 13.13 -9.81
C ASN A 51 -0.86 13.05 -11.35
N PRO A 52 -1.82 13.74 -12.01
CA PRO A 52 -1.96 13.76 -13.47
C PRO A 52 -0.69 14.14 -14.25
N GLU A 53 0.20 14.94 -13.66
CA GLU A 53 1.51 15.28 -14.26
C GLU A 53 2.47 14.09 -14.33
N ILE A 54 2.27 13.08 -13.47
CA ILE A 54 3.10 11.88 -13.34
C ILE A 54 2.43 10.68 -13.99
N LYS A 55 1.16 10.46 -13.69
CA LYS A 55 0.33 9.38 -14.21
C LYS A 55 -0.96 9.98 -14.76
N PRO A 56 -1.09 10.12 -16.09
CA PRO A 56 -2.31 10.60 -16.71
C PRO A 56 -3.53 9.76 -16.30
N PRO A 57 -4.69 10.38 -16.09
CA PRO A 57 -5.92 9.66 -15.82
C PRO A 57 -6.27 8.73 -17.01
N PRO A 58 -7.08 7.69 -16.79
CA PRO A 58 -7.50 6.79 -17.86
C PRO A 58 -8.18 7.60 -18.97
N SER A 59 -7.89 7.26 -20.23
CA SER A 59 -8.67 7.80 -21.35
C SER A 59 -10.05 7.14 -21.33
N ILE A 60 -11.09 7.92 -21.05
CA ILE A 60 -12.47 7.44 -20.98
C ILE A 60 -13.15 7.72 -22.33
N PRO A 61 -13.62 6.70 -23.07
CA PRO A 61 -14.51 6.91 -24.20
C PRO A 61 -15.80 7.61 -23.73
N HIS A 62 -16.34 8.53 -24.53
CA HIS A 62 -17.50 9.34 -24.13
C HIS A 62 -18.66 8.48 -23.59
N GLY A 63 -19.02 8.68 -22.31
CA GLY A 63 -20.15 8.02 -21.65
C GLY A 63 -19.81 6.81 -20.78
N GLU A 64 -18.54 6.37 -20.74
CA GLU A 64 -18.13 5.25 -19.90
C GLU A 64 -17.74 5.68 -18.48
N THR A 65 -17.86 4.75 -17.53
CA THR A 65 -17.39 4.94 -16.15
C THR A 65 -15.89 4.73 -16.06
N LEU A 66 -15.24 5.33 -15.05
CA LEU A 66 -13.82 5.09 -14.79
C LEU A 66 -13.57 3.59 -14.54
N PRO A 67 -12.44 3.04 -15.01
CA PRO A 67 -12.11 1.63 -14.82
C PRO A 67 -11.98 1.30 -13.34
N GLY A 68 -12.46 0.11 -12.96
CA GLY A 68 -12.26 -0.42 -11.63
C GLY A 68 -10.80 -0.74 -11.33
N ASN A 69 -10.45 -0.66 -10.06
CA ASN A 69 -9.12 -1.01 -9.55
C ASN A 69 -9.19 -2.13 -8.51
N VAL A 70 -8.05 -2.79 -8.33
CA VAL A 70 -7.81 -3.76 -7.26
C VAL A 70 -6.71 -3.25 -6.34
N VAL A 71 -6.94 -3.39 -5.03
CA VAL A 71 -5.89 -3.26 -4.03
C VAL A 71 -5.17 -4.59 -3.91
N ILE A 72 -3.85 -4.63 -4.12
CA ILE A 72 -3.04 -5.84 -4.00
C ILE A 72 -2.17 -5.70 -2.76
N VAL A 73 -2.27 -6.66 -1.84
CA VAL A 73 -1.53 -6.67 -0.58
C VAL A 73 -0.68 -7.93 -0.48
N ASP A 74 0.61 -7.75 -0.20
CA ASP A 74 1.54 -8.85 0.00
C ASP A 74 2.59 -8.47 1.06
N ARG A 75 3.33 -9.46 1.58
CA ARG A 75 4.49 -9.24 2.45
C ARG A 75 5.78 -9.58 1.72
N VAL A 76 6.75 -8.68 1.83
CA VAL A 76 8.11 -8.91 1.30
C VAL A 76 9.10 -8.97 2.45
N ALA A 77 10.01 -9.94 2.44
CA ALA A 77 11.10 -9.99 3.40
C ALA A 77 12.00 -8.76 3.25
N ILE A 78 12.41 -8.15 4.37
CA ILE A 78 13.29 -6.99 4.39
C ILE A 78 14.50 -7.26 5.28
N ASN A 79 15.52 -6.40 5.17
CA ASN A 79 16.64 -6.46 6.10
C ASN A 79 16.25 -5.80 7.42
N GLU A 80 16.51 -6.49 8.53
CA GLU A 80 16.29 -6.01 9.90
C GLU A 80 17.32 -4.92 10.25
N LYS A 81 17.05 -3.68 9.84
CA LYS A 81 17.92 -2.54 10.13
C LYS A 81 17.16 -1.22 10.17
N CYS A 82 17.65 -0.30 10.99
CA CYS A 82 17.21 1.08 10.94
C CYS A 82 17.87 1.85 9.78
N GLN A 83 17.14 2.80 9.20
CA GLN A 83 17.66 3.74 8.22
C GLN A 83 17.15 5.15 8.50
N TYR A 84 18.01 6.15 8.33
CA TYR A 84 17.60 7.54 8.41
C TYR A 84 16.90 7.98 7.13
N CYS A 85 15.70 8.57 7.27
CA CYS A 85 14.95 9.18 6.20
C CYS A 85 15.06 10.70 6.29
N SER A 86 15.95 11.27 5.48
CA SER A 86 16.14 12.72 5.42
C SER A 86 14.90 13.50 5.01
N ARG A 87 13.99 12.90 4.23
CA ARG A 87 12.75 13.57 3.77
C ARG A 87 11.75 13.83 4.88
N ARG A 88 11.73 12.98 5.91
CA ARG A 88 10.82 13.11 7.08
C ARG A 88 11.58 13.39 8.37
N ASN A 89 12.90 13.57 8.29
CA ASN A 89 13.82 13.68 9.41
C ASN A 89 13.60 12.61 10.51
N CYS A 90 13.42 11.35 10.12
CA CYS A 90 13.03 10.29 11.04
C CYS A 90 13.81 8.98 10.83
N ILE A 91 13.74 8.09 11.82
CA ILE A 91 14.23 6.71 11.74
C ILE A 91 13.14 5.82 11.12
N LEU A 92 13.52 5.01 10.13
CA LEU A 92 12.70 3.97 9.51
C LEU A 92 13.27 2.59 9.83
N GLY A 93 12.45 1.55 9.66
CA GLY A 93 12.89 0.14 9.74
C GLY A 93 12.48 -0.58 11.01
N LEU A 94 11.89 0.12 11.98
CA LEU A 94 11.18 -0.51 13.09
C LEU A 94 9.85 -1.09 12.61
N CYS A 95 9.39 -2.12 13.29
CA CYS A 95 8.09 -2.72 13.03
C CYS A 95 6.95 -1.80 13.49
N ARG A 96 5.87 -1.73 12.71
CA ARG A 96 4.71 -0.89 13.00
C ARG A 96 4.03 -1.23 14.32
N GLU A 97 4.15 -2.46 14.80
CA GLU A 97 3.51 -2.94 16.02
C GLU A 97 4.12 -2.34 17.30
N HIS A 98 5.37 -1.87 17.23
CA HIS A 98 6.09 -1.34 18.40
C HIS A 98 6.68 0.05 18.17
N ALA A 99 6.68 0.56 16.93
CA ALA A 99 7.27 1.86 16.58
C ALA A 99 6.75 3.04 17.44
N ASP A 100 5.48 2.99 17.87
CA ASP A 100 4.86 4.06 18.67
C ASP A 100 5.39 4.16 20.11
N ALA A 101 6.22 3.20 20.55
CA ALA A 101 6.80 3.20 21.90
C ALA A 101 7.96 4.19 22.07
N VAL A 102 8.48 4.76 20.98
CA VAL A 102 9.61 5.70 21.00
C VAL A 102 9.40 6.82 19.97
N ASP A 103 9.93 8.01 20.24
CA ASP A 103 9.97 9.08 19.24
C ASP A 103 11.02 8.74 18.17
N LEU A 104 10.59 8.75 16.91
CA LEU A 104 11.41 8.42 15.75
C LEU A 104 11.96 9.65 15.04
N GLN A 105 11.66 10.86 15.52
CA GLN A 105 12.22 12.09 14.98
C GLN A 105 13.69 12.25 15.35
N VAL A 106 14.52 12.59 14.36
CA VAL A 106 15.96 12.79 14.54
C VAL A 106 16.22 14.27 14.79
N ASN A 107 15.88 14.72 15.99
CA ASN A 107 16.07 16.10 16.41
C ASN A 107 17.40 16.31 17.15
N SER A 108 17.96 15.24 17.73
CA SER A 108 19.23 15.29 18.46
C SER A 108 19.89 13.90 18.50
N LEU A 109 21.11 13.82 19.02
CA LEU A 109 21.77 12.52 19.21
C LEU A 109 21.03 11.68 20.26
N GLU A 110 20.49 12.32 21.30
CA GLU A 110 19.76 11.68 22.38
C GLU A 110 18.49 10.97 21.87
N SER A 111 17.81 11.53 20.85
CA SER A 111 16.63 10.86 20.26
C SER A 111 17.02 9.58 19.52
N VAL A 112 18.18 9.56 18.86
CA VAL A 112 18.72 8.36 18.21
C VAL A 112 19.14 7.33 19.26
N GLU A 113 19.81 7.76 20.33
CA GLU A 113 20.19 6.88 21.44
C GLU A 113 18.97 6.30 22.17
N ALA A 114 17.86 7.03 22.25
CA ALA A 114 16.62 6.53 22.83
C ALA A 114 16.06 5.34 22.03
N VAL A 115 16.10 5.41 20.70
CA VAL A 115 15.72 4.28 19.83
C VAL A 115 16.65 3.09 20.01
N GLN A 116 17.96 3.32 20.12
CA GLN A 116 18.93 2.26 20.41
C GLN A 116 18.63 1.58 21.76
N LYS A 117 18.43 2.37 22.82
CA LYS A 117 18.09 1.85 24.16
C LYS A 117 16.80 1.02 24.11
N ALA A 118 15.79 1.47 23.38
CA ALA A 118 14.52 0.75 23.21
C ALA A 118 14.68 -0.58 22.44
N LEU A 119 15.60 -0.64 21.47
CA LEU A 119 15.95 -1.87 20.75
C LEU A 119 16.68 -2.89 21.65
N ASP A 120 17.51 -2.40 22.57
CA ASP A 120 18.30 -3.22 23.49
C ASP A 120 17.48 -3.75 24.68
N LEU A 121 16.27 -3.21 24.91
CA LEU A 121 15.37 -3.72 25.94
C LEU A 121 14.96 -5.18 25.65
N PRO A 122 14.77 -6.02 26.68
CA PRO A 122 14.18 -7.34 26.51
C PRO A 122 12.80 -7.25 25.86
N LYS A 123 12.43 -8.21 24.99
CA LYS A 123 11.22 -8.16 24.16
C LYS A 123 9.91 -7.93 24.92
N ASP A 124 9.83 -8.44 26.13
CA ASP A 124 8.62 -8.35 26.97
C ASP A 124 8.62 -7.09 27.86
N SER A 125 9.63 -6.23 27.73
CA SER A 125 9.74 -5.01 28.53
C SER A 125 8.88 -3.89 27.96
N PRO A 126 8.21 -3.09 28.81
CA PRO A 126 7.56 -1.87 28.37
C PRO A 126 8.55 -0.95 27.64
N GLY A 127 8.13 -0.41 26.49
CA GLY A 127 8.99 0.45 25.68
C GLY A 127 9.90 -0.30 24.71
N HIS A 128 9.91 -1.63 24.70
CA HIS A 128 10.67 -2.39 23.71
C HIS A 128 10.18 -2.11 22.28
N VAL A 129 11.13 -1.90 21.38
CA VAL A 129 10.89 -1.85 19.94
C VAL A 129 11.74 -2.89 19.23
N CYS A 130 11.29 -3.35 18.07
CA CYS A 130 12.07 -4.28 17.25
C CYS A 130 12.04 -3.90 15.77
N TYR A 131 13.03 -4.39 15.03
CA TYR A 131 13.10 -4.23 13.58
C TYR A 131 11.93 -4.93 12.88
N GLY A 132 11.53 -4.38 11.73
CA GLY A 132 10.68 -5.09 10.80
C GLY A 132 11.43 -6.25 10.14
N LYS A 133 10.80 -7.42 10.11
CA LYS A 133 11.30 -8.64 9.46
C LYS A 133 10.80 -8.77 8.03
N ASP A 134 9.56 -8.36 7.82
CA ASP A 134 8.97 -8.17 6.51
C ASP A 134 8.34 -6.79 6.43
N ALA A 135 7.93 -6.39 5.23
CA ALA A 135 7.10 -5.23 5.01
C ALA A 135 5.83 -5.64 4.27
N THR A 136 4.69 -5.21 4.79
CA THR A 136 3.42 -5.29 4.07
C THR A 136 3.42 -4.19 3.02
N VAL A 137 3.25 -4.57 1.75
CA VAL A 137 3.16 -3.68 0.61
C VAL A 137 1.72 -3.67 0.12
N LEU A 138 1.16 -2.48 -0.05
CA LEU A 138 -0.16 -2.29 -0.66
C LEU A 138 0.03 -1.51 -1.95
N ALA A 139 -0.44 -2.08 -3.06
CA ALA A 139 -0.42 -1.45 -4.37
C ALA A 139 -1.83 -1.36 -4.96
N ILE A 140 -2.04 -0.39 -5.85
CA ILE A 140 -3.28 -0.24 -6.60
C ILE A 140 -3.00 -0.55 -8.07
N ALA A 141 -3.81 -1.41 -8.67
CA ALA A 141 -3.70 -1.77 -10.07
C ALA A 141 -5.07 -1.64 -10.77
N PRO A 142 -5.12 -1.07 -11.99
CA PRO A 142 -6.34 -1.03 -12.78
C PRO A 142 -6.67 -2.40 -13.37
N TYR A 143 -7.95 -2.75 -13.48
CA TYR A 143 -8.36 -3.99 -14.15
C TYR A 143 -8.25 -3.91 -15.68
N THR A 144 -8.58 -2.75 -16.27
CA THR A 144 -8.88 -2.65 -17.70
C THR A 144 -8.14 -1.51 -18.40
N ARG A 145 -7.00 -1.05 -17.88
CA ARG A 145 -6.15 -0.08 -18.60
C ARG A 145 -5.10 -0.78 -19.46
N ALA A 146 -4.97 -0.35 -20.71
CA ALA A 146 -3.88 -0.79 -21.59
C ALA A 146 -2.59 0.03 -21.35
N ASP A 147 -2.74 1.30 -20.99
CA ASP A 147 -1.69 2.23 -20.61
C ASP A 147 -1.55 2.29 -19.07
N HIS A 148 -0.34 2.49 -18.56
CA HIS A 148 -0.09 2.65 -17.11
C HIS A 148 -0.74 1.55 -16.23
N TYR A 149 -0.79 0.32 -16.74
CA TYR A 149 -1.40 -0.86 -16.10
C TYR A 149 -0.58 -1.44 -14.94
N THR A 150 0.63 -0.92 -14.72
CA THR A 150 1.53 -1.40 -13.67
C THR A 150 0.95 -1.11 -12.28
N PRO A 151 0.96 -2.09 -11.36
CA PRO A 151 0.61 -1.85 -9.97
C PRO A 151 1.47 -0.74 -9.37
N VAL A 152 0.83 0.19 -8.67
CA VAL A 152 1.48 1.35 -8.04
C VAL A 152 1.46 1.16 -6.53
N PRO A 153 2.62 0.98 -5.87
CA PRO A 153 2.67 0.87 -4.41
C PRO A 153 2.27 2.20 -3.78
N ILE A 154 1.40 2.15 -2.76
CA ILE A 154 0.98 3.32 -1.99
C ILE A 154 1.27 3.18 -0.49
N ILE A 155 1.52 1.96 0.00
CA ILE A 155 1.97 1.71 1.37
C ILE A 155 3.10 0.67 1.33
N VAL A 156 4.13 0.92 2.15
CA VAL A 156 5.13 -0.05 2.58
C VAL A 156 5.28 0.15 4.08
N SER A 157 4.94 -0.88 4.86
CA SER A 157 4.98 -0.78 6.32
C SER A 157 5.67 -2.02 6.92
N PRO A 158 6.79 -1.85 7.64
CA PRO A 158 7.49 -2.97 8.26
C PRO A 158 6.65 -3.65 9.35
N SER A 159 6.74 -4.97 9.48
CA SER A 159 6.09 -5.80 10.50
C SER A 159 7.11 -6.66 11.22
N CYS A 160 6.89 -6.97 12.49
CA CYS A 160 7.57 -8.08 13.17
C CYS A 160 6.76 -9.39 13.14
N LYS A 161 5.64 -9.40 12.40
CA LYS A 161 4.67 -10.49 12.25
C LYS A 161 3.80 -10.78 13.49
N SER A 162 3.82 -9.90 14.49
CA SER A 162 2.92 -10.02 15.64
C SER A 162 1.51 -9.47 15.35
N GLU A 163 1.36 -8.76 14.23
CA GLU A 163 0.08 -8.18 13.84
C GLU A 163 -1.04 -9.22 13.65
N LYS A 164 -2.19 -8.93 14.27
CA LYS A 164 -3.43 -9.70 14.15
C LYS A 164 -4.36 -9.13 13.07
N GLY A 165 -5.26 -9.98 12.57
CA GLY A 165 -6.12 -9.65 11.44
C GLY A 165 -7.06 -8.46 11.69
N ASP A 166 -7.50 -8.24 12.93
CA ASP A 166 -8.31 -7.08 13.30
C ASP A 166 -7.51 -5.77 13.25
N MET A 167 -6.23 -5.80 13.64
CA MET A 167 -5.35 -4.63 13.54
C MET A 167 -5.05 -4.31 12.07
N LEU A 168 -4.80 -5.35 11.26
CA LEU A 168 -4.63 -5.21 9.82
C LEU A 168 -5.89 -4.61 9.16
N ALA A 169 -7.08 -5.10 9.53
CA ALA A 169 -8.35 -4.58 9.01
C ALA A 169 -8.52 -3.08 9.31
N LYS A 170 -8.16 -2.63 10.52
CA LYS A 170 -8.29 -1.23 10.94
C LYS A 170 -7.53 -0.28 10.01
N TRP A 171 -6.24 -0.53 9.77
CA TRP A 171 -5.46 0.39 8.93
C TRP A 171 -5.73 0.18 7.43
N LEU A 172 -6.09 -1.03 6.98
CA LEU A 172 -6.56 -1.23 5.60
C LEU A 172 -7.79 -0.37 5.30
N LYS A 173 -8.76 -0.30 6.23
CA LYS A 173 -9.93 0.58 6.09
C LYS A 173 -9.52 2.05 5.96
N ILE A 174 -8.53 2.50 6.73
CA ILE A 174 -8.00 3.87 6.65
C ILE A 174 -7.41 4.15 5.27
N VAL A 175 -6.60 3.24 4.73
CA VAL A 175 -5.94 3.40 3.42
C VAL A 175 -6.97 3.39 2.28
N VAL A 176 -7.96 2.50 2.33
CA VAL A 176 -9.08 2.45 1.36
C VAL A 176 -9.87 3.76 1.39
N ALA A 177 -10.20 4.25 2.58
CA ALA A 177 -10.91 5.53 2.72
C ALA A 177 -10.07 6.72 2.23
N ALA A 178 -8.73 6.67 2.39
CA ALA A 178 -7.84 7.69 1.84
C ALA A 178 -7.90 7.69 0.30
N TRP A 179 -7.91 6.53 -0.36
CA TRP A 179 -8.09 6.45 -1.82
C TRP A 179 -9.42 7.07 -2.28
N GLN A 180 -10.52 6.71 -1.62
CA GLN A 180 -11.87 7.18 -1.98
C GLN A 180 -12.00 8.71 -1.88
N ARG A 181 -11.36 9.31 -0.88
CA ARG A 181 -11.48 10.76 -0.60
C ARG A 181 -10.40 11.61 -1.27
N HIS A 182 -9.29 11.01 -1.70
CA HIS A 182 -8.18 11.76 -2.25
C HIS A 182 -8.52 12.31 -3.65
N LYS A 183 -8.19 13.57 -3.92
CA LYS A 183 -8.43 14.25 -5.21
C LYS A 183 -7.81 13.56 -6.44
N TYR A 184 -6.83 12.68 -6.23
CA TYR A 184 -6.17 11.87 -7.27
C TYR A 184 -6.44 10.38 -7.12
N GLY A 185 -7.28 9.98 -6.17
CA GLY A 185 -7.68 8.59 -6.00
C GLY A 185 -8.89 8.27 -6.87
N GLU A 186 -9.99 7.88 -6.23
CA GLU A 186 -11.17 7.35 -6.91
C GLU A 186 -11.75 8.27 -7.98
N CYS A 187 -11.85 9.57 -7.71
CA CYS A 187 -12.49 10.52 -8.63
C CYS A 187 -11.75 10.70 -9.97
N LEU A 188 -10.45 10.39 -10.04
CA LEU A 188 -9.65 10.50 -11.27
C LEU A 188 -9.17 9.16 -11.82
N ASN A 189 -8.99 8.16 -10.96
CA ASN A 189 -8.40 6.87 -11.33
C ASN A 189 -9.38 5.71 -11.22
N GLY A 190 -10.60 5.95 -10.71
CA GLY A 190 -11.69 4.99 -10.65
C GLY A 190 -11.84 4.29 -9.31
N PRO A 191 -13.01 3.65 -9.09
CA PRO A 191 -13.36 3.01 -7.83
C PRO A 191 -12.51 1.77 -7.57
N LEU A 192 -12.44 1.38 -6.30
CA LEU A 192 -11.92 0.08 -5.91
C LEU A 192 -13.04 -0.95 -5.99
N TRP A 193 -12.81 -2.06 -6.69
CA TRP A 193 -13.77 -3.17 -6.77
C TRP A 193 -13.36 -4.35 -5.89
N ALA A 194 -12.07 -4.55 -5.70
CA ALA A 194 -11.60 -5.69 -4.91
C ALA A 194 -10.33 -5.39 -4.12
N ILE A 195 -10.09 -6.22 -3.11
CA ILE A 195 -8.78 -6.39 -2.48
C ILE A 195 -8.28 -7.83 -2.69
N ALA A 196 -7.06 -7.96 -3.19
CA ALA A 196 -6.37 -9.22 -3.37
C ALA A 196 -5.27 -9.33 -2.32
N THR A 197 -5.25 -10.45 -1.58
CA THR A 197 -4.21 -10.74 -0.59
C THR A 197 -3.75 -12.19 -0.71
N ASP A 198 -2.61 -12.53 -0.10
CA ASP A 198 -2.26 -13.93 0.16
C ASP A 198 -3.28 -14.59 1.13
N GLY A 199 -3.26 -15.91 1.19
CA GLY A 199 -4.08 -16.76 2.04
C GLY A 199 -3.54 -17.00 3.45
N GLU A 200 -2.60 -16.18 3.96
CA GLU A 200 -2.16 -16.20 5.37
C GLU A 200 -3.36 -15.91 6.31
N SER A 201 -3.37 -16.49 7.51
CA SER A 201 -4.48 -16.36 8.47
C SER A 201 -4.81 -14.91 8.82
N THR A 202 -3.81 -14.05 9.02
CA THR A 202 -3.99 -12.62 9.32
C THR A 202 -4.75 -11.91 8.20
N PHE A 203 -4.36 -12.13 6.94
CA PHE A 203 -5.06 -11.57 5.77
C PHE A 203 -6.47 -12.12 5.63
N ARG A 204 -6.68 -13.43 5.85
CA ARG A 204 -8.01 -14.04 5.76
C ARG A 204 -8.98 -13.43 6.78
N LEU A 205 -8.54 -13.27 8.03
CA LEU A 205 -9.37 -12.64 9.07
C LEU A 205 -9.65 -11.17 8.74
N ALA A 206 -8.63 -10.41 8.32
CA ALA A 206 -8.81 -9.01 7.95
C ALA A 206 -9.84 -8.84 6.81
N LYS A 207 -9.74 -9.68 5.77
CA LYS A 207 -10.70 -9.68 4.66
C LYS A 207 -12.11 -10.05 5.09
N PHE A 208 -12.26 -11.07 5.94
CA PHE A 208 -13.57 -11.45 6.47
C PHE A 208 -14.22 -10.29 7.22
N LEU A 209 -13.47 -9.61 8.09
CA LEU A 209 -13.96 -8.47 8.87
C LEU A 209 -14.33 -7.26 8.00
N LEU A 210 -13.68 -7.06 6.86
CA LEU A 210 -13.88 -5.90 5.98
C LEU A 210 -14.90 -6.12 4.86
N TYR A 211 -15.00 -7.35 4.34
CA TYR A 211 -15.72 -7.63 3.08
C TYR A 211 -16.80 -8.71 3.20
N MET A 212 -17.25 -8.99 4.43
CA MET A 212 -18.44 -9.79 4.72
C MET A 212 -19.36 -9.03 5.68
N THR A 213 -19.61 -7.75 5.38
CA THR A 213 -20.33 -6.83 6.27
C THR A 213 -21.71 -6.44 5.77
N GLU A 214 -21.92 -6.44 4.45
CA GLU A 214 -23.14 -6.01 3.80
C GLU A 214 -23.61 -7.09 2.83
N GLN A 215 -24.92 -7.27 2.68
CA GLN A 215 -25.48 -8.17 1.67
C GLN A 215 -25.95 -7.35 0.47
N VAL A 216 -25.64 -7.81 -0.75
CA VAL A 216 -26.13 -7.18 -1.98
C VAL A 216 -27.67 -7.15 -1.96
N ALA A 217 -28.24 -5.96 -2.10
CA ALA A 217 -29.69 -5.76 -2.04
C ALA A 217 -30.37 -6.50 -3.21
N PRO A 218 -31.38 -7.37 -2.97
CA PRO A 218 -32.01 -8.18 -4.02
C PRO A 218 -32.65 -7.38 -5.15
N ASP A 219 -33.09 -6.16 -4.86
CA ASP A 219 -33.76 -5.24 -5.78
C ASP A 219 -32.79 -4.36 -6.58
N SER A 220 -31.52 -4.31 -6.20
CA SER A 220 -30.46 -3.66 -6.98
C SER A 220 -30.23 -4.38 -8.31
N ASP A 221 -29.70 -3.68 -9.31
CA ASP A 221 -29.42 -4.28 -10.63
C ASP A 221 -28.41 -5.45 -10.53
N LEU A 222 -27.43 -5.34 -9.63
CA LEU A 222 -26.52 -6.43 -9.32
C LEU A 222 -27.24 -7.57 -8.59
N GLY A 223 -28.09 -7.25 -7.60
CA GLY A 223 -28.82 -8.26 -6.83
C GLY A 223 -29.75 -9.12 -7.66
N LYS A 224 -30.46 -8.54 -8.63
CA LYS A 224 -31.31 -9.26 -9.59
C LYS A 224 -30.54 -10.31 -10.38
N ILE A 225 -29.24 -10.10 -10.61
CA ILE A 225 -28.35 -11.04 -11.32
C ILE A 225 -27.80 -12.09 -10.35
N LEU A 226 -27.37 -11.68 -9.16
CA LEU A 226 -26.64 -12.55 -8.24
C LEU A 226 -27.53 -13.48 -7.41
N HIS A 227 -28.67 -12.99 -6.89
CA HIS A 227 -29.55 -13.78 -6.00
C HIS A 227 -30.15 -15.04 -6.63
N PRO A 228 -30.46 -15.08 -7.94
CA PRO A 228 -30.88 -16.32 -8.60
C PRO A 228 -29.80 -17.42 -8.64
N LEU A 229 -28.53 -17.07 -8.41
CA LEU A 229 -27.42 -18.03 -8.44
C LEU A 229 -27.33 -18.76 -7.09
N LEU A 230 -28.05 -19.89 -7.00
CA LEU A 230 -28.12 -20.71 -5.80
C LEU A 230 -26.72 -21.07 -5.28
N GLY A 231 -26.48 -20.78 -4.00
CA GLY A 231 -25.19 -21.04 -3.33
C GLY A 231 -24.13 -19.96 -3.53
N LEU A 232 -24.38 -18.93 -4.34
CA LEU A 232 -23.47 -17.79 -4.45
C LEU A 232 -23.53 -16.94 -3.18
N ASN A 233 -22.36 -16.67 -2.61
CA ASN A 233 -22.25 -15.73 -1.50
C ASN A 233 -22.52 -14.29 -1.99
N CYS A 234 -23.59 -13.68 -1.50
CA CYS A 234 -23.98 -12.30 -1.83
C CYS A 234 -23.51 -11.27 -0.78
N TRP A 235 -22.56 -11.64 0.09
CA TRP A 235 -21.95 -10.71 1.05
C TRP A 235 -20.76 -9.98 0.44
N THR A 236 -20.67 -8.69 0.73
CA THR A 236 -19.61 -7.77 0.29
C THR A 236 -19.18 -6.88 1.46
N GLY A 237 -18.17 -6.06 1.21
CA GLY A 237 -17.86 -4.91 2.05
C GLY A 237 -18.68 -3.68 1.68
N GLU A 238 -18.39 -2.59 2.39
CA GLU A 238 -18.89 -1.25 2.12
C GLU A 238 -18.72 -0.90 0.63
N HIS A 239 -19.78 -0.35 0.01
CA HIS A 239 -19.83 0.00 -1.43
C HIS A 239 -19.63 -1.19 -2.39
N GLY A 240 -19.90 -2.41 -1.96
CA GLY A 240 -19.79 -3.60 -2.82
C GLY A 240 -18.35 -4.07 -3.06
N LEU A 241 -17.36 -3.58 -2.29
CA LEU A 241 -15.99 -4.06 -2.38
C LEU A 241 -15.90 -5.56 -2.01
N VAL A 242 -15.17 -6.34 -2.80
CA VAL A 242 -15.01 -7.79 -2.54
C VAL A 242 -13.58 -8.16 -2.15
N GLY A 243 -13.45 -9.14 -1.26
CA GLY A 243 -12.17 -9.78 -0.97
C GLY A 243 -11.89 -10.92 -1.94
N THR A 244 -10.69 -10.95 -2.52
CA THR A 244 -10.20 -12.05 -3.35
C THR A 244 -8.86 -12.58 -2.83
N CYS A 245 -8.43 -13.74 -3.35
CA CYS A 245 -7.14 -14.37 -3.07
C CYS A 245 -6.41 -14.58 -4.40
N ASP A 246 -5.08 -14.52 -4.39
CA ASP A 246 -4.32 -14.94 -5.58
C ASP A 246 -4.57 -16.44 -5.84
N PRO A 247 -5.15 -16.81 -7.01
CA PRO A 247 -5.47 -18.19 -7.33
C PRO A 247 -4.21 -19.08 -7.36
N LYS A 248 -3.02 -18.52 -7.60
CA LYS A 248 -1.75 -19.26 -7.55
C LYS A 248 -1.50 -19.90 -6.18
N HIS A 249 -1.93 -19.26 -5.09
CA HIS A 249 -1.77 -19.79 -3.73
C HIS A 249 -2.79 -20.91 -3.41
N ILE A 250 -3.86 -21.00 -4.19
CA ILE A 250 -4.82 -22.11 -4.13
C ILE A 250 -4.31 -23.27 -4.98
N ILE A 251 -3.87 -23.01 -6.22
CA ILE A 251 -3.40 -24.01 -7.17
C ILE A 251 -2.13 -24.73 -6.69
N LYS A 252 -1.27 -24.03 -5.94
CA LYS A 252 -0.02 -24.61 -5.39
C LYS A 252 -0.22 -25.49 -4.15
N ARG A 253 -1.41 -25.49 -3.54
CA ARG A 253 -1.72 -26.35 -2.39
C ARG A 253 -2.05 -27.75 -2.87
#